data_AF-A0A7G2JYC4-F1
#
_entry.id   AF-A0A7G2JYC4-F1
#
_cell.length_a   1.000
_cell.length_b   1.000
_cell.length_c   1.000
_cell.angle_alpha   90.00
_cell.angle_beta   90.00
_cell.angle_gamma   90.00
#
_symmetry.space_group_name_H-M   'P 1'
#
loop_
_entity.id
_entity.type
_entity.pdbx_description
1 polymer ?
#
loop_
_entity_poly.entity_id
_entity_poly.type
_entity_poly.pdbx_seq_one_letter_code
_entity_poly.pdbx_strand_id
1 'polypeptide(L)'
;MNTINAEFKNGSNDFTGTATATNFVIDGNNSHTGNTPINITTKVNGAFYGPKASELGGYFTYNGKNPTATNSESSPTVPSPPNSQNARAAVVFGARQQVETTK
;
A
#
# COMPACT_ATOMS: atom_id res chain seq x y z
N MET A 1 -3.44 5.38 -9.38
CA MET A 1 -3.33 3.91 -9.50
C MET A 1 -3.05 3.36 -8.12
N ASN A 2 -3.74 2.31 -7.69
CA ASN A 2 -3.63 1.75 -6.35
C ASN A 2 -3.03 0.36 -6.46
N THR A 3 -1.85 0.13 -5.87
CA THR A 3 -1.08 -1.09 -6.07
C THR A 3 -0.40 -1.54 -4.79
N ILE A 4 -0.18 -2.84 -4.68
CA ILE A 4 0.77 -3.45 -3.75
C ILE A 4 1.85 -4.11 -4.61
N ASN A 5 3.10 -3.71 -4.43
CA ASN A 5 4.25 -4.38 -5.04
C ASN A 5 5.11 -4.97 -3.93
N ALA A 6 5.34 -6.28 -3.96
CA ALA A 6 6.04 -6.98 -2.90
C ALA A 6 7.09 -7.94 -3.46
N GLU A 7 8.17 -8.11 -2.70
CA GLU A 7 9.21 -9.07 -2.99
C GLU A 7 9.11 -10.24 -2.01
N PHE A 8 9.15 -11.44 -2.57
CA PHE A 8 9.24 -12.69 -1.83
C PHE A 8 10.65 -13.26 -1.96
N LYS A 9 11.31 -13.50 -0.82
CA LYS A 9 12.69 -14.00 -0.79
C LYS A 9 12.70 -15.53 -0.68
N ASN A 10 13.62 -16.15 -1.41
CA ASN A 10 13.81 -17.59 -1.34
C ASN A 10 14.13 -18.05 0.10
N GLY A 11 13.51 -19.14 0.54
CA GLY A 11 13.74 -19.75 1.85
C GLY A 11 12.93 -19.13 3.01
N SER A 12 12.04 -18.18 2.74
CA SER A 12 11.10 -17.66 3.75
C SER A 12 9.65 -17.94 3.37
N ASN A 13 8.72 -17.66 4.27
CA ASN A 13 7.27 -17.69 4.00
C ASN A 13 6.63 -16.29 4.08
N ASP A 14 7.42 -15.25 4.39
CA ASP A 14 6.98 -13.86 4.46
C ASP A 14 7.34 -13.08 3.19
N PHE A 15 6.63 -11.98 2.96
CA PHE A 15 6.94 -11.00 1.93
C PHE A 15 6.84 -9.59 2.50
N THR A 16 7.64 -8.69 1.94
CA THR A 16 7.57 -7.26 2.24
C THR A 16 7.43 -6.47 0.96
N GLY A 17 6.72 -5.36 1.02
CA GLY A 17 6.46 -4.56 -0.16
C GLY A 17 6.07 -3.12 0.14
N THR A 18 5.54 -2.47 -0.87
CA THR A 18 5.04 -1.10 -0.83
C THR A 18 3.61 -1.07 -1.35
N ALA A 19 2.71 -0.48 -0.57
CA ALA A 19 1.37 -0.11 -1.00
C ALA A 19 1.38 1.37 -1.42
N THR A 20 0.87 1.64 -2.61
CA THR A 20 0.77 2.98 -3.17
C THR A 20 -0.68 3.28 -3.53
N ALA A 21 -1.17 4.46 -3.14
CA ALA A 21 -2.41 5.05 -3.60
C ALA A 21 -2.10 6.48 -4.04
N THR A 22 -2.38 6.80 -5.31
CA THR A 22 -2.16 8.13 -5.89
C THR A 22 -3.47 8.79 -6.29
N ASN A 23 -3.64 10.05 -5.89
CA ASN A 23 -4.84 10.86 -6.10
C ASN A 23 -6.13 10.13 -5.68
N PHE A 24 -6.08 9.39 -4.57
CA PHE A 24 -7.21 8.64 -4.10
C PHE A 24 -8.24 9.58 -3.47
N VAL A 25 -9.51 9.42 -3.86
CA VAL A 25 -10.62 10.20 -3.33
C VAL A 25 -11.46 9.28 -2.44
N ILE A 26 -11.68 9.68 -1.18
CA ILE A 26 -12.39 8.86 -0.18
C ILE A 26 -13.87 8.68 -0.55
N ASP A 27 -14.53 9.76 -0.96
CA ASP A 27 -15.94 9.76 -1.36
C ASP A 27 -16.09 10.38 -2.75
N GLY A 28 -15.96 9.57 -3.80
CA GLY A 28 -16.04 10.03 -5.19
C GLY A 28 -17.36 10.69 -5.59
N ASN A 29 -18.41 10.54 -4.78
CA ASN A 29 -19.75 11.03 -5.07
C ASN A 29 -20.13 12.26 -4.23
N ASN A 30 -19.22 12.77 -3.39
CA ASN A 30 -19.51 13.95 -2.59
C ASN A 30 -19.59 15.21 -3.47
N SER A 31 -20.77 15.85 -3.48
CA SER A 31 -20.98 17.09 -4.22
C SER A 31 -20.65 18.35 -3.41
N HIS A 32 -20.35 18.23 -2.11
CA HIS A 32 -20.05 19.34 -1.22
C HIS A 32 -18.55 19.42 -0.96
N THR A 33 -17.92 20.54 -1.36
CA THR A 33 -16.46 20.82 -1.25
C THR A 33 -15.57 19.78 -1.93
N GLY A 34 -14.86 20.18 -2.98
CA GLY A 34 -14.04 19.29 -3.80
C GLY A 34 -13.20 18.32 -2.98
N ASN A 35 -13.39 17.02 -3.25
CA ASN A 35 -12.68 15.96 -2.56
C ASN A 35 -11.18 16.20 -2.62
N THR A 36 -10.55 16.39 -1.45
CA THR A 36 -9.09 16.53 -1.39
C THR A 36 -8.48 15.16 -1.70
N PRO A 37 -7.76 14.99 -2.82
CA PRO A 37 -7.14 13.72 -3.14
C PRO A 37 -6.05 13.42 -2.12
N ILE A 38 -5.94 12.16 -1.71
CA ILE A 38 -4.89 11.69 -0.81
C ILE A 38 -3.89 10.81 -1.54
N ASN A 39 -2.64 10.96 -1.15
CA ASN A 39 -1.52 10.14 -1.61
C ASN A 39 -0.97 9.36 -0.42
N ILE A 40 -0.83 8.05 -0.57
CA ILE A 40 -0.29 7.15 0.46
C ILE A 40 0.75 6.26 -0.19
N THR A 41 1.94 6.24 0.39
CA THR A 41 2.98 5.25 0.13
C THR A 41 3.41 4.70 1.48
N THR A 42 3.27 3.39 1.69
CA THR A 42 3.61 2.76 2.97
C THR A 42 4.11 1.32 2.80
N LYS A 43 4.83 0.80 3.79
CA LYS A 43 5.33 -0.57 3.79
C LYS A 43 4.19 -1.55 4.03
N VAL A 44 4.20 -2.64 3.27
CA VAL A 44 3.35 -3.82 3.43
C VAL A 44 4.15 -4.93 4.06
N ASN A 45 3.55 -5.64 5.01
CA ASN A 45 4.07 -6.89 5.52
C ASN A 45 3.00 -7.97 5.30
N GLY A 46 3.41 -9.14 4.85
CA GLY A 46 2.51 -10.27 4.68
C GLY A 46 3.26 -11.60 4.66
N ALA A 47 2.49 -12.67 4.52
CA ALA A 47 3.03 -14.01 4.44
C ALA A 47 2.10 -14.94 3.65
N PHE A 48 2.66 -16.07 3.28
CA PHE A 48 1.94 -17.22 2.76
C PHE A 48 1.58 -18.17 3.91
N TYR A 49 0.38 -18.76 3.81
CA TYR A 49 -0.19 -19.64 4.81
C TYR A 49 -0.72 -20.93 4.17
N GLY A 50 -0.86 -21.95 5.01
CA GLY A 50 -1.38 -23.26 4.62
C GLY A 50 -0.37 -24.15 3.88
N PRO A 51 -0.68 -25.45 3.71
CA PRO A 51 0.14 -26.35 2.92
C PRO A 51 0.28 -25.83 1.49
N LYS A 52 1.52 -25.83 0.96
CA LYS A 52 1.84 -25.35 -0.39
C LYS A 52 1.52 -23.87 -0.64
N ALA A 53 1.44 -23.03 0.41
CA ALA A 53 1.16 -21.60 0.26
C ALA A 53 -0.18 -21.31 -0.45
N SER A 54 -1.21 -22.11 -0.16
CA SER A 54 -2.54 -21.98 -0.79
C SER A 54 -3.29 -20.71 -0.40
N GLU A 55 -2.84 -20.01 0.64
CA GLU A 55 -3.39 -18.75 1.09
C GLU A 55 -2.27 -17.71 1.26
N LEU A 56 -2.61 -16.44 1.12
CA LEU A 56 -1.75 -15.33 1.48
C LEU A 56 -2.54 -14.29 2.25
N GLY A 57 -1.84 -13.52 3.07
CA GLY A 57 -2.42 -12.40 3.77
C GLY A 57 -1.37 -11.37 4.15
N GLY A 58 -1.82 -10.18 4.50
CA GLY A 58 -0.94 -9.12 4.90
C GLY A 58 -1.68 -7.91 5.41
N TYR A 59 -0.91 -6.92 5.82
CA TYR A 59 -1.42 -5.68 6.35
C TYR A 59 -0.49 -4.52 6.04
N PHE A 60 -1.06 -3.33 6.13
CA PHE A 60 -0.30 -2.10 6.23
C PHE A 60 -1.06 -1.04 7.02
N THR A 61 -0.31 -0.11 7.60
CA THR A 61 -0.84 1.08 8.24
C THR A 61 -0.13 2.32 7.69
N TYR A 62 -0.83 3.44 7.63
CA TYR A 62 -0.30 4.73 7.29
C TYR A 62 -0.81 5.77 8.28
N ASN A 63 0.11 6.41 9.01
CA ASN A 63 -0.21 7.37 10.06
C ASN A 63 0.23 8.81 9.74
N GLY A 64 0.22 9.19 8.45
CA GLY A 64 0.53 10.57 8.06
C GLY A 64 2.00 10.93 7.94
N LYS A 65 2.90 9.99 8.20
CA LYS A 65 4.34 10.18 8.08
C LYS A 65 4.92 9.02 7.29
N ASN A 66 5.70 9.34 6.27
CA ASN A 66 6.47 8.35 5.53
C ASN A 66 7.65 7.93 6.42
N PRO A 67 7.79 6.65 6.84
CA PRO A 67 8.99 6.21 7.54
C PRO A 67 10.24 6.23 6.63
N THR A 68 10.08 6.40 5.32
CA THR A 68 11.16 6.38 4.30
C THR A 68 11.50 7.75 3.71
N ALA A 69 11.03 8.86 4.28
CA ALA A 69 11.49 10.19 3.86
C ALA A 69 12.89 10.49 4.43
N THR A 70 13.92 9.82 3.91
CA THR A 70 15.25 10.43 3.90
C THR A 70 15.21 11.58 2.92
N ASN A 71 15.08 12.79 3.44
CA ASN A 71 15.30 14.01 2.68
C ASN A 71 16.70 13.96 2.07
N SER A 72 16.81 13.90 0.74
CA SER A 72 18.05 14.29 0.08
C SER A 72 18.04 15.82 0.06
N GLU A 73 18.74 16.44 1.01
CA GLU A 73 18.74 17.89 1.28
C GLU A 73 19.44 18.74 0.20
N SER A 74 19.19 18.50 -1.09
CA SER A 74 19.92 19.20 -2.17
C SER A 74 19.05 19.57 -3.37
N SER A 75 17.81 20.01 -3.14
CA SER A 75 17.00 20.65 -4.19
C SER A 75 16.17 21.82 -3.64
N PRO A 76 16.23 23.03 -4.25
CA PRO A 76 15.60 24.24 -3.72
C PRO A 76 14.09 24.33 -3.99
N THR A 77 13.50 23.33 -4.65
CA THR A 77 12.05 23.21 -4.81
C THR A 77 11.61 22.10 -3.88
N VAL A 78 11.05 22.43 -2.71
CA VAL A 78 10.42 21.43 -1.84
C VAL A 78 9.20 20.89 -2.59
N PRO A 79 9.23 19.68 -3.17
CA PRO A 79 8.04 19.11 -3.78
C PRO A 79 7.06 18.87 -2.63
N SER A 80 5.76 19.10 -2.85
CA SER A 80 4.73 18.63 -1.91
C SER A 80 5.09 17.21 -1.45
N PRO A 81 5.03 16.91 -0.14
CA PRO A 81 5.42 15.59 0.33
C PRO A 81 4.64 14.55 -0.48
N PRO A 82 5.29 13.49 -0.99
CA PRO A 82 4.65 12.52 -1.87
C PRO A 82 3.47 11.80 -1.17
N ASN A 83 3.38 11.91 0.16
CA ASN A 83 2.29 11.39 0.96
C ASN A 83 1.51 12.50 1.68
N SER A 84 0.20 12.33 1.78
CA SER A 84 -0.71 13.24 2.49
C SER A 84 -0.53 13.14 4.01
N GLN A 85 0.00 14.20 4.62
CA GLN A 85 0.40 14.21 6.04
C GLN A 85 -0.74 13.94 7.03
N ASN A 86 -1.97 14.34 6.68
CA ASN A 86 -3.14 14.16 7.54
C ASN A 86 -3.95 12.89 7.21
N ALA A 87 -3.63 12.20 6.11
CA ALA A 87 -4.33 10.96 5.78
C ALA A 87 -3.94 9.84 6.76
N ARG A 88 -4.88 8.94 7.01
CA ARG A 88 -4.70 7.75 7.84
C ARG A 88 -5.31 6.56 7.11
N ALA A 89 -4.65 5.41 7.17
CA ALA A 89 -5.19 4.17 6.63
C ALA A 89 -4.70 2.97 7.44
N ALA A 90 -5.55 1.96 7.59
CA ALA A 90 -5.19 0.66 8.11
C ALA A 90 -5.94 -0.37 7.26
N VAL A 91 -5.19 -1.31 6.68
CA VAL A 91 -5.75 -2.32 5.79
C VAL A 91 -5.20 -3.68 6.19
N VAL A 92 -6.10 -4.66 6.26
CA VAL A 92 -5.79 -6.08 6.31
C VAL A 92 -6.38 -6.73 5.07
N PHE A 93 -5.67 -7.69 4.49
CA PHE A 93 -6.12 -8.41 3.31
C PHE A 93 -5.76 -9.89 3.41
N GLY A 94 -6.56 -10.70 2.73
CA GLY A 94 -6.34 -12.14 2.58
C GLY A 94 -6.83 -12.60 1.22
N ALA A 95 -6.16 -13.58 0.63
CA ALA A 95 -6.53 -14.17 -0.64
C ALA A 95 -6.18 -15.67 -0.64
N ARG A 96 -6.89 -16.42 -1.49
CA ARG A 96 -6.61 -17.83 -1.76
C ARG A 96 -6.09 -18.00 -3.18
N GLN A 97 -5.20 -18.96 -3.35
CA GLN A 97 -4.71 -19.37 -4.66
C GLN A 97 -5.90 -19.80 -5.54
N GLN A 98 -6.02 -19.20 -6.71
CA GLN A 98 -7.00 -19.62 -7.72
C GLN A 98 -6.45 -20.81 -8.49
N VAL A 99 -7.29 -21.81 -8.71
CA VAL A 99 -7.01 -22.92 -9.63
C VAL A 99 -7.73 -22.58 -10.93
N GLU A 100 -6.99 -22.60 -12.04
CA GLU A 100 -7.60 -22.45 -13.36
C GLU A 100 -8.45 -23.70 -13.66
N THR A 101 -9.76 -23.51 -13.75
CA THR A 101 -10.66 -24.59 -14.16
C THR A 101 -10.94 -24.42 -15.65
N THR A 102 -10.27 -25.22 -16.49
CA THR A 102 -10.64 -25.32 -17.90
C THR A 102 -12.01 -25.99 -18.00
N LYS A 103 -12.98 -25.32 -18.66
CA LYS A 103 -14.28 -25.89 -19.01
C LYS A 103 -14.21 -26.61 -20.35
#